data_AF-A0A969HKV4-F1
#
_entry.id   AF-A0A969HKV4-F1
#
_cell.length_a   1.000
_cell.length_b   1.000
_cell.length_c   1.000
_cell.angle_alpha   90.00
_cell.angle_beta   90.00
_cell.angle_gamma   90.00
#
_symmetry.space_group_name_H-M   'P 1'
#
loop_
_entity.id
_entity.type
_entity.pdbx_description
1 polymer ?
#
loop_
_entity_poly.entity_id
_entity_poly.type
_entity_poly.pdbx_seq_one_letter_code
_entity_poly.pdbx_strand_id
1 'polypeptide(L)' 'MNIKITYQNPVGIVILAAGASRRLGQPKQLLSLGSQNLIQQSVGAAIQSEAQDVCVILGGLY' A
#
# COMPACT_ATOMS: atom_id res chain seq x y z
N MET A 1 41.13 6.82 12.94
CA MET A 1 39.68 6.69 13.18
C MET A 1 39.04 6.33 11.84
N ASN A 2 38.57 5.08 11.68
CA ASN A 2 37.97 4.63 10.42
C ASN A 2 36.46 4.88 10.45
N ILE A 3 35.98 5.77 9.59
CA ILE A 3 34.55 6.03 9.40
C ILE A 3 34.04 5.00 8.40
N LYS A 4 33.18 4.08 8.86
CA LYS A 4 32.38 3.25 7.95
C LYS A 4 31.19 4.08 7.46
N ILE A 5 31.15 4.38 6.17
CA ILE A 5 29.95 4.92 5.52
C ILE A 5 29.00 3.75 5.27
N THR A 6 27.84 3.77 5.91
CA THR A 6 26.74 2.82 5.62
C THR A 6 25.81 3.47 4.60
N TYR A 7 25.68 2.87 3.42
CA TYR A 7 24.65 3.27 2.46
C TYR A 7 23.33 2.66 2.87
N GLN A 8 22.35 3.51 3.18
CA GLN A 8 20.96 3.09 3.33
C GLN A 8 20.40 2.81 1.93
N ASN A 9 19.80 1.64 1.72
CA ASN A 9 19.10 1.30 0.49
C ASN A 9 17.59 1.41 0.75
N PRO A 10 17.00 2.62 0.66
CA PRO A 10 15.60 2.82 1.00
C PRO A 10 14.70 1.99 0.09
N VAL A 11 13.70 1.36 0.68
CA VAL A 11 12.66 0.57 0.02
C VAL A 11 11.33 1.32 0.15
N GLY A 12 10.75 1.64 -1.00
CA GLY A 12 9.39 2.20 -1.10
C GLY A 12 8.37 1.13 -1.48
N ILE A 13 7.13 1.32 -1.04
CA ILE A 13 5.98 0.47 -1.39
C ILE A 13 4.97 1.29 -2.20
N VAL A 14 4.49 0.72 -3.30
CA VAL A 14 3.37 1.27 -4.08
C VAL A 14 2.21 0.29 -4.05
N ILE A 15 1.07 0.73 -3.53
CA ILE A 15 -0.17 -0.05 -3.47
C ILE A 15 -1.10 0.41 -4.60
N LEU A 16 -1.28 -0.45 -5.60
CA LEU A 16 -2.14 -0.17 -6.75
C LEU A 16 -3.59 -0.55 -6.45
N ALA A 17 -4.41 0.44 -6.11
CA ALA A 17 -5.79 0.24 -5.67
C ALA A 17 -6.82 0.96 -6.58
N ALA A 18 -6.41 1.32 -7.80
CA ALA A 18 -7.21 2.05 -8.78
C ALA A 18 -8.17 1.20 -9.63
N GLY A 19 -8.37 -0.08 -9.29
CA GLY A 19 -9.21 -0.99 -10.06
C GLY A 19 -10.71 -0.86 -9.75
N ALA A 20 -11.50 -0.38 -10.73
CA ALA A 20 -12.96 -0.21 -10.60
C ALA A 20 -13.75 -1.49 -10.30
N SER A 21 -13.17 -2.68 -10.59
CA SER A 21 -13.78 -3.97 -10.22
C SER A 21 -15.18 -4.18 -10.79
N ARG A 22 -15.40 -3.81 -12.06
CA ARG A 22 -16.72 -3.79 -12.73
C ARG A 22 -17.56 -5.07 -12.58
N ARG A 23 -16.94 -6.25 -12.64
CA ARG A 23 -17.64 -7.53 -12.46
C ARG A 23 -18.24 -7.73 -11.05
N LEU A 24 -17.64 -7.08 -10.05
CA LEU A 24 -18.05 -7.13 -8.65
C LEU A 24 -19.09 -6.05 -8.31
N GLY A 25 -19.30 -5.05 -9.18
CA GLY A 25 -20.22 -3.94 -8.97
C GLY A 25 -19.76 -2.88 -7.94
N GLN A 26 -18.67 -3.13 -7.22
CA GLN A 26 -18.06 -2.22 -6.26
C GLN A 26 -16.53 -2.35 -6.29
N PRO A 27 -15.76 -1.29 -5.97
CA PRO A 27 -14.30 -1.36 -5.88
C PRO A 27 -13.86 -2.44 -4.89
N LYS A 28 -13.15 -3.47 -5.38
CA LYS A 28 -12.73 -4.62 -4.58
C LYS A 28 -11.91 -4.21 -3.34
N GLN A 29 -11.13 -3.14 -3.45
CA GLN A 29 -10.31 -2.60 -2.36
C GLN A 29 -11.12 -2.23 -1.09
N LEU A 30 -12.42 -1.93 -1.24
CA LEU A 30 -13.31 -1.53 -0.14
C LEU A 30 -14.07 -2.72 0.48
N LEU A 31 -13.90 -3.94 -0.06
CA LEU A 31 -14.51 -5.13 0.55
C LEU A 31 -13.98 -5.35 1.96
N SER A 32 -14.89 -5.60 2.89
CA SER A 32 -14.56 -6.01 4.25
C SER A 32 -13.96 -7.42 4.26
N LEU A 33 -12.88 -7.59 5.01
CA LEU A 33 -12.28 -8.87 5.39
C LEU A 33 -12.02 -8.83 6.90
N GLY A 34 -12.92 -9.42 7.67
CA GLY A 34 -12.92 -9.28 9.13
C GLY A 34 -13.35 -7.86 9.56
N SER A 35 -12.59 -7.23 10.46
CA SER A 35 -12.88 -5.90 11.00
C SER A 35 -12.37 -4.73 10.16
N GLN A 36 -11.67 -5.01 9.06
CA GLN A 36 -11.05 -4.01 8.17
C GLN A 36 -11.40 -4.33 6.72
N ASN A 37 -11.27 -3.36 5.81
CA ASN A 37 -11.33 -3.61 4.38
C ASN A 37 -9.95 -4.00 3.80
N LEU A 38 -9.93 -4.52 2.57
CA LEU A 38 -8.72 -5.00 1.92
C LEU A 38 -7.63 -3.91 1.77
N ILE A 39 -8.02 -2.66 1.51
CA ILE A 39 -7.05 -1.56 1.40
C ILE A 39 -6.44 -1.20 2.77
N GLN A 40 -7.24 -1.20 3.84
CA GLN A 40 -6.75 -0.98 5.20
C GLN A 40 -5.74 -2.04 5.61
N GLN A 41 -6.01 -3.32 5.33
CA GLN A 41 -5.07 -4.40 5.64
C GLN A 41 -3.75 -4.25 4.86
N SER A 42 -3.83 -3.91 3.56
CA SER A 42 -2.66 -3.73 2.70
C SER A 42 -1.79 -2.55 3.15
N VAL A 43 -2.43 -1.42 3.49
CA VAL A 43 -1.74 -0.22 4.01
C VAL A 43 -1.15 -0.50 5.39
N GLY A 44 -1.88 -1.21 6.26
CA GLY A 44 -1.38 -1.59 7.57
C GLY A 44 -0.10 -2.44 7.48
N ALA A 45 -0.09 -3.45 6.61
CA ALA A 45 1.09 -4.27 6.36
C ALA A 45 2.27 -3.46 5.81
N ALA A 46 2.03 -2.52 4.89
CA ALA A 46 3.06 -1.66 4.33
C ALA A 46 3.67 -0.69 5.37
N ILE A 47 2.85 -0.12 6.25
CA ILE A 47 3.34 0.73 7.34
C ILE A 47 4.14 -0.09 8.37
N GLN A 48 3.72 -1.33 8.64
CA GLN A 48 4.42 -2.23 9.56
C GLN A 48 5.74 -2.80 9.00
N SER A 49 6.00 -2.68 7.70
CA SER A 49 7.19 -3.28 7.07
C SER A 49 8.45 -2.43 7.14
N GLU A 50 8.42 -1.29 7.85
CA GLU A 50 9.53 -0.33 7.94
C GLU A 50 9.98 0.24 6.58
N ALA A 51 9.11 0.16 5.57
CA ALA A 51 9.35 0.84 4.30
C ALA A 51 9.39 2.35 4.53
N GLN A 52 10.33 3.04 3.90
CA GLN A 52 10.54 4.46 4.12
C GLN A 52 9.39 5.30 3.54
N ASP A 53 8.87 4.86 2.39
CA ASP A 53 7.79 5.54 1.69
C ASP A 53 6.68 4.54 1.32
N VAL A 54 5.44 4.93 1.57
CA VAL A 54 4.25 4.17 1.16
C VAL A 54 3.34 5.08 0.33
N CYS A 55 3.11 4.72 -0.92
CA CYS A 55 2.23 5.42 -1.83
C CYS A 55 1.03 4.55 -2.20
N VAL A 56 -0.18 5.09 -2.09
CA VAL A 56 -1.41 4.41 -2.50
C VAL A 56 -1.96 5.09 -3.75
N ILE A 57 -2.09 4.34 -4.83
CA ILE A 57 -2.65 4.82 -6.09
C ILE A 57 -4.13 4.46 -6.12
N LEU A 58 -4.98 5.49 -6.06
CA LEU A 58 -6.44 5.36 -6.14
C LEU A 58 -6.93 5.70 -7.55
N GLY A 59 -8.08 5.13 -7.92
CA GLY A 59 -8.76 5.42 -9.18
C GLY A 59 -9.74 6.58 -8.98
N GLY A 60 -9.92 7.41 -10.01
CA GLY A 60 -10.94 8.45 -10.03
C GLY A 60 -12.34 7.89 -10.38
N LEU A 61 -13.38 8.60 -9.95
CA LEU A 61 -14.75 8.39 -10.44
C LEU A 61 -14.87 9.00 -11.84
N TYR A 62 -14.91 8.16 -12.87
CA TYR A 62 -15.31 8.53 -14.23
C TYR A 62 -16.28 7.49 -14.77
#